data_AF-A0A531LKE2-F1
#
_entry.id   AF-A0A531LKE2-F1
#
_cell.length_a   1.000
_cell.length_b   1.000
_cell.length_c   1.000
_cell.angle_alpha   90.00
_cell.angle_beta   90.00
_cell.angle_gamma   90.00
#
_symmetry.space_group_name_H-M   'P 1'
#
loop_
_entity.id
_entity.type
_entity.pdbx_description
1 polymer ?
#
loop_
_entity_poly.entity_id
_entity_poly.type
_entity_poly.pdbx_seq_one_letter_code
_entity_poly.pdbx_strand_id
1 'polypeptide(L)'
;KDQYTDVPGNVIVDSWFPQPSVIPQVDAVIHHGGNNSFTECLYFGKPAIIMPYVWDGHDNATRVGEIGCGFGMPRYDWSDAE
;
A
#
# COMPACT_ATOMS: atom_id res chain seq x y z
N LYS A 1 0.80 -6.00 16.84
CA LYS A 1 -0.55 -5.93 17.45
C LYS A 1 -0.47 -5.52 18.90
N ASP A 2 0.18 -6.31 19.76
CA ASP A 2 0.20 -6.10 21.22
C ASP A 2 0.93 -4.82 21.68
N GLN A 3 1.68 -4.18 20.77
CA GLN A 3 2.34 -2.89 21.01
C GLN A 3 1.39 -1.68 20.84
N TYR A 4 0.22 -1.86 20.24
CA TYR A 4 -0.76 -0.79 20.01
C TYR A 4 -1.87 -0.89 21.05
N THR A 5 -1.87 0.02 22.03
CA THR A 5 -2.80 0.00 23.18
C THR A 5 -4.04 0.86 22.98
N ASP A 6 -3.99 1.84 22.08
CA ASP A 6 -5.08 2.75 21.75
C ASP A 6 -5.37 2.70 20.24
N VAL A 7 -6.13 1.68 19.83
CA VAL A 7 -6.49 1.45 18.43
C VAL A 7 -7.95 1.89 18.24
N PRO A 8 -8.24 2.82 17.30
CA PRO A 8 -9.60 3.22 16.98
C PRO A 8 -10.48 2.01 16.59
N GLY A 9 -11.77 2.04 16.94
CA GLY A 9 -12.68 0.91 16.71
C GLY A 9 -12.90 0.51 15.25
N ASN A 10 -12.48 1.34 14.30
CA ASN A 10 -12.52 1.10 12.86
C ASN A 10 -11.18 0.60 12.29
N VAL A 11 -10.19 0.26 13.13
CA VAL A 11 -8.88 -0.22 12.72
C VAL A 11 -8.70 -1.66 13.20
N ILE A 12 -8.38 -2.55 12.26
CA ILE A 12 -8.09 -3.95 12.53
C ILE A 12 -6.59 -4.16 12.37
N VAL A 13 -5.92 -4.63 13.43
CA VAL A 13 -4.48 -4.86 13.44
C VAL A 13 -4.19 -6.32 13.73
N ASP A 14 -3.40 -6.95 12.85
CA ASP A 14 -2.86 -8.28 13.07
C ASP A 14 -1.40 -8.37 12.58
N SER A 15 -0.69 -9.42 12.98
CA SER A 15 0.69 -9.68 12.51
C SER A 15 0.73 -10.21 11.08
N TRP A 16 -0.36 -10.85 10.64
CA TRP A 16 -0.45 -11.43 9.31
C TRP A 16 -1.90 -11.52 8.84
N PHE A 17 -2.11 -11.28 7.55
CA PHE A 17 -3.37 -11.53 6.87
C PHE A 17 -3.11 -12.34 5.60
N PRO A 18 -4.07 -13.20 5.18
CA PRO A 18 -4.03 -13.82 3.86
C PRO A 18 -4.33 -12.76 2.79
N GLN A 19 -3.30 -12.00 2.39
CA GLN A 19 -3.43 -10.82 1.50
C GLN A 19 -4.29 -11.07 0.24
N PRO A 20 -4.16 -12.19 -0.49
CA PRO A 20 -5.02 -12.47 -1.65
C PRO A 20 -6.51 -12.61 -1.32
N SER A 21 -6.85 -12.96 -0.08
CA SER A 21 -8.25 -13.00 0.40
C SER A 21 -8.76 -11.63 0.84
N VAL A 22 -7.87 -10.70 1.20
CA VAL A 22 -8.21 -9.37 1.72
C VAL A 22 -8.32 -8.33 0.61
N ILE A 23 -7.35 -8.28 -0.32
CA ILE A 23 -7.32 -7.29 -1.42
C ILE A 23 -8.65 -7.19 -2.20
N PRO A 24 -9.35 -8.28 -2.61
CA PRO A 24 -10.61 -8.14 -3.34
C PRO A 24 -11.72 -7.43 -2.53
N GLN A 25 -11.62 -7.39 -1.20
CA GLN A 25 -12.64 -6.82 -0.30
C GLN A 25 -12.45 -5.33 -0.01
N VAL A 26 -11.31 -4.74 -0.38
CA VAL A 26 -11.01 -3.32 -0.09
C VAL A 26 -11.22 -2.43 -1.31
N ASP A 27 -11.34 -1.12 -1.08
CA ASP A 27 -11.46 -0.12 -2.14
C ASP A 27 -10.11 0.37 -2.66
N ALA A 28 -9.05 0.30 -1.84
CA ALA A 28 -7.69 0.67 -2.20
C ALA A 28 -6.66 -0.06 -1.31
N VAL A 29 -5.42 -0.17 -1.78
CA VAL A 29 -4.32 -0.83 -1.05
C VAL A 29 -3.16 0.14 -0.88
N ILE A 30 -2.75 0.37 0.36
CA ILE A 30 -1.55 1.16 0.68
C ILE A 30 -0.41 0.17 1.00
N HIS A 31 0.70 0.21 0.27
CA HIS A 31 1.83 -0.70 0.51
C HIS A 31 3.19 -0.11 0.09
N HIS A 32 4.28 -0.81 0.43
CA HIS A 32 5.65 -0.30 0.26
C HIS A 32 6.23 -0.39 -1.17
N GLY A 33 5.44 -0.87 -2.13
CA GLY A 33 5.87 -1.03 -3.53
C GLY A 33 6.40 -2.41 -3.92
N GLY A 34 6.50 -3.39 -3.02
CA GLY A 34 6.95 -4.73 -3.40
C GLY A 34 6.13 -5.36 -4.54
N ASN A 35 6.81 -6.01 -5.50
CA ASN A 35 6.22 -6.50 -6.74
C ASN A 35 4.98 -7.40 -6.56
N ASN A 36 5.01 -8.32 -5.59
CA ASN A 36 3.89 -9.24 -5.37
C ASN A 36 2.60 -8.48 -5.01
N SER A 37 2.66 -7.58 -4.03
CA SER A 37 1.49 -6.79 -3.62
C SER A 37 1.00 -5.91 -4.77
N PHE A 38 1.90 -5.30 -5.54
CA PHE A 38 1.50 -4.50 -6.69
C PHE A 38 0.79 -5.36 -7.75
N THR A 39 1.34 -6.54 -8.06
CA THR A 39 0.74 -7.49 -9.00
C THR A 39 -0.63 -7.96 -8.54
N GLU A 40 -0.81 -8.23 -7.24
CA GLU A 40 -2.13 -8.59 -6.70
C GLU A 40 -3.14 -7.44 -6.82
N CYS A 41 -2.71 -6.19 -6.60
CA CYS A 41 -3.56 -5.02 -6.82
C CYS A 41 -4.03 -4.94 -8.28
N LEU A 42 -3.10 -5.13 -9.23
CA LEU A 42 -3.44 -5.15 -10.66
C LEU A 42 -4.38 -6.31 -11.00
N TYR A 43 -4.13 -7.51 -10.45
CA TYR A 43 -4.95 -8.69 -10.69
C TYR A 43 -6.40 -8.51 -10.21
N PHE A 44 -6.59 -7.96 -9.01
CA PHE A 44 -7.91 -7.72 -8.44
C PHE A 44 -8.53 -6.37 -8.85
N GLY A 45 -7.85 -5.59 -9.69
CA GLY A 45 -8.32 -4.29 -10.15
C GLY A 45 -8.47 -3.26 -9.04
N LYS A 46 -7.58 -3.29 -8.03
CA LYS A 46 -7.60 -2.38 -6.88
C LYS A 46 -6.57 -1.26 -7.05
N PRO A 47 -6.96 0.02 -6.84
CA PRO A 47 -6.02 1.13 -6.81
C PRO A 47 -4.90 0.91 -5.78
N ALA A 48 -3.65 1.12 -6.19
CA ALA A 48 -2.49 1.01 -5.31
C ALA A 48 -1.93 2.40 -4.96
N ILE A 49 -1.81 2.68 -3.66
CA ILE A 49 -1.12 3.85 -3.12
C ILE A 49 0.24 3.36 -2.62
N ILE A 50 1.28 3.65 -3.40
CA ILE A 50 2.60 3.05 -3.18
C ILE A 50 3.48 4.02 -2.39
N MET A 51 3.87 3.64 -1.18
CA MET A 51 4.89 4.34 -0.39
C MET A 51 6.25 3.67 -0.62
N PRO A 52 7.02 4.02 -1.66
CA PRO A 52 8.22 3.29 -2.03
C PRO A 52 9.21 3.22 -0.86
N TYR A 53 9.80 2.04 -0.66
CA TYR A 53 10.80 1.82 0.38
C TYR A 53 12.17 1.50 -0.21
N VAL A 54 12.29 0.41 -0.96
CA VAL A 54 13.56 -0.09 -1.52
C VAL A 54 13.36 -0.74 -2.88
N TRP A 55 14.44 -0.79 -3.66
CA TRP A 55 14.57 -1.53 -4.93
C TRP A 55 13.43 -1.25 -5.93
N ASP A 56 12.76 -2.30 -6.40
CA ASP A 56 11.67 -2.30 -7.38
C ASP A 56 10.44 -1.52 -6.89
N GLY A 57 10.33 -1.25 -5.59
CA GLY A 57 9.27 -0.42 -5.05
C GLY A 57 9.25 1.00 -5.63
N HIS A 58 10.42 1.55 -5.99
CA HIS A 58 10.52 2.86 -6.64
C HIS A 58 10.01 2.84 -8.08
N ASP A 59 10.37 1.79 -8.82
CA ASP A 59 9.90 1.60 -10.20
C ASP A 59 8.38 1.36 -10.22
N ASN A 60 7.86 0.54 -9.30
CA ASN A 60 6.43 0.30 -9.16
C ASN A 60 5.66 1.57 -8.78
N ALA A 61 6.21 2.41 -7.88
CA ALA A 61 5.60 3.69 -7.51
C ALA A 61 5.52 4.68 -8.68
N THR A 62 6.50 4.65 -9.57
CA THR A 62 6.45 5.42 -10.83
C THR A 62 5.42 4.82 -11.76
N ARG A 63 5.50 3.50 -11.97
CA ARG A 63 4.69 2.78 -12.95
C ARG A 63 3.20 2.84 -12.65
N VAL A 64 2.80 2.75 -11.38
CA VAL A 64 1.38 2.79 -11.00
C VAL A 64 0.70 4.08 -11.45
N GLY A 65 1.41 5.21 -11.40
CA GLY A 65 0.92 6.50 -11.88
C GLY A 65 0.86 6.55 -13.40
N GLU A 66 1.89 6.06 -14.10
CA GLU A 66 1.94 6.04 -15.56
C GLU A 66 0.77 5.27 -16.21
N ILE A 67 0.33 4.20 -15.56
CA ILE A 67 -0.77 3.35 -16.08
C ILE A 67 -2.15 3.72 -15.51
N GLY A 68 -2.22 4.74 -14.64
CA GLY A 68 -3.48 5.21 -14.06
C GLY A 68 -4.15 4.22 -13.09
N CYS A 69 -3.38 3.31 -12.48
CA CYS A 69 -3.90 2.32 -11.53
C CYS A 69 -3.69 2.71 -10.06
N GLY A 70 -3.39 3.98 -9.79
CA GLY A 70 -3.07 4.51 -8.46
C GLY A 70 -2.00 5.58 -8.54
N PHE A 71 -1.27 5.80 -7.45
CA PHE A 71 -0.20 6.80 -7.40
C PHE A 71 0.89 6.44 -6.41
N GLY A 72 2.10 6.93 -6.68
CA GLY A 72 3.22 6.91 -5.74
C GLY A 72 3.10 8.02 -4.70
N MET A 73 3.49 7.71 -3.47
CA MET A 73 3.50 8.62 -2.32
C MET A 73 4.90 8.57 -1.67
N PRO A 74 5.92 9.17 -2.33
CA PRO A 74 7.27 9.22 -1.79
C PRO A 74 7.28 10.08 -0.52
N ARG A 75 7.82 9.53 0.57
CA ARG A 75 7.85 10.21 1.88
C ARG A 75 9.13 10.99 2.16
N TYR A 76 10.11 10.89 1.26
CA TYR A 76 11.44 11.52 1.44
C TYR A 76 11.40 13.04 1.35
N ASP A 77 10.37 13.57 0.69
CA ASP A 77 10.19 15.01 0.48
C ASP A 77 9.16 15.61 1.44
N TRP A 78 8.61 14.81 2.36
CA TRP A 78 7.61 15.30 3.33
C TRP A 78 8.27 16.19 4.37
N SER A 79 7.61 17.29 4.68
CA SER A 79 7.99 18.21 5.75
C SER A 79 6.88 18.30 6.78
N ASP A 80 7.21 18.63 8.04
CA ASP A 80 6.20 18.81 9.11
C ASP A 80 5.20 19.94 8.83
N ALA A 81 5.44 20.75 7.78
CA ALA A 81 4.57 21.84 7.36
C ALA A 81 3.46 21.42 6.39
N GLU A 82 3.47 20.16 5.92
CA GLU A 82 2.48 19.54 5.01
C GLU A 82 1.76 18.38 5.70
#